data_AF-A0A2E6NT78-F1
#
_entry.id   AF-A0A2E6NT78-F1
#
_cell.length_a   1.000
_cell.length_b   1.000
_cell.length_c   1.000
_cell.angle_alpha   90.00
_cell.angle_beta   90.00
_cell.angle_gamma   90.00
#
_symmetry.space_group_name_H-M   'P 1'
#
loop_
_entity.id
_entity.type
_entity.pdbx_description
1 polymer ?
#
loop_
_entity_poly.entity_id
_entity_poly.type
_entity_poly.pdbx_seq_one_letter_code
_entity_poly.pdbx_strand_id
1 'polypeptide(L)'
;MNDEHPNEYDPEKGVTSEPPEPPPSGYPGDYQDPGMSYQGYSLEELAGAEDGGEGEEIYSKPAYLSEMPYWAISALLHLVLMLILVGMVISHKKEEKLSLPVSMRAPPPPIPYDPTKKKAMERKIEIPKPIIPDIPVVKRKIEEPTVDIPKGTDLLNQSNVNMQATFINDAIGMAGGAAGAYGMRHGKGALIREGGSEATESAVRAALEWLYRHQHHDGSWRGKGFTNRCKGGNCGGAANDTDQAIGLTGLAVLAFTGAGHSHRYSSVPHFKTCLQKATKYLMSTQGKGGGAASMGRYGNKPGHKSMYHHSIATMALGELLILSGDVITLKKTVKAGMEYILRARNPGKAWRYGYRDGDNDVSVTGWMILALKTGKISRLGIDKERYEEAFRDSIAYFRGLTNEYGITGYHQKGKEHQPVPCMTSVGVLCRLLAGEKRTAGSIRLGVEQILKQPPVWKKKNPQSPFYYWYYASYALFQYGGTPWKAWNPDMQSALLKSQRNRGCVDGSWDPIVSYSKRGGRVYTTALGAMTLEVYYRFRRTQAGAGFFKQ
;
A
#
# COMPACT_ATOMS: atom_id res chain seq x y z
N MET A 1 7.20 -66.16 16.42
CA MET A 1 6.04 -67.07 16.36
C MET A 1 5.07 -66.47 15.37
N ASN A 2 5.15 -66.99 14.14
CA ASN A 2 4.06 -67.30 13.21
C ASN A 2 3.06 -66.18 12.83
N ASP A 3 2.73 -65.88 11.57
CA ASP A 3 2.92 -66.51 10.25
C ASP A 3 2.71 -65.38 9.21
N GLU A 4 3.60 -65.21 8.23
CA GLU A 4 3.57 -65.70 6.83
C GLU A 4 3.27 -64.58 5.80
N HIS A 5 4.25 -64.44 4.90
CA HIS A 5 4.27 -63.70 3.62
C HIS A 5 3.49 -64.49 2.52
N PRO A 6 3.61 -64.17 1.21
CA PRO A 6 3.28 -62.96 0.44
C PRO A 6 2.39 -63.35 -0.79
N ASN A 7 2.09 -62.41 -1.70
CA ASN A 7 2.30 -62.64 -3.14
C ASN A 7 2.02 -61.41 -4.01
N GLU A 8 2.98 -61.16 -4.89
CA GLU A 8 2.99 -60.26 -6.04
C GLU A 8 1.98 -60.69 -7.12
N TYR A 9 1.47 -59.72 -7.87
CA TYR A 9 1.24 -59.89 -9.32
C TYR A 9 1.18 -58.53 -10.04
N ASP A 10 2.13 -58.33 -10.96
CA ASP A 10 2.13 -57.37 -12.07
C ASP A 10 2.09 -58.22 -13.36
N PRO A 11 1.25 -57.89 -14.36
CA PRO A 11 1.86 -57.44 -15.62
C PRO A 11 1.02 -56.42 -16.42
N GLU A 12 1.74 -55.42 -16.92
CA GLU A 12 1.63 -54.76 -18.23
C GLU A 12 0.39 -55.07 -19.12
N LYS A 13 -0.45 -54.06 -19.36
CA LYS A 13 -1.00 -53.74 -20.69
C LYS A 13 -1.17 -52.23 -20.84
N GLY A 14 -0.45 -51.66 -21.82
CA GLY A 14 -0.54 -50.26 -22.18
C GLY A 14 -1.82 -49.90 -22.92
N VAL A 15 -2.26 -48.65 -22.76
CA VAL A 15 -3.05 -47.90 -23.74
C VAL A 15 -2.67 -46.42 -23.60
N THR A 16 -1.99 -45.89 -24.61
CA THR A 16 -1.79 -44.46 -24.84
C THR A 16 -3.11 -43.84 -25.33
N SER A 17 -3.56 -42.74 -24.72
CA SER A 17 -4.67 -41.94 -25.25
C SER A 17 -4.24 -40.47 -25.35
N GLU A 18 -3.99 -40.05 -26.58
CA GLU A 18 -3.85 -38.64 -26.98
C GLU A 18 -5.24 -37.99 -27.14
N PRO A 19 -5.35 -36.66 -26.95
CA PRO A 19 -6.61 -35.93 -27.02
C PRO A 19 -7.05 -35.61 -28.45
N PRO A 20 -8.37 -35.51 -28.75
CA PRO A 20 -8.85 -35.26 -30.10
C PRO A 20 -8.73 -33.79 -30.54
N GLU A 21 -8.24 -33.59 -31.77
CA GLU A 21 -8.15 -32.33 -32.52
C GLU A 21 -9.51 -31.84 -33.08
N PRO A 22 -9.66 -30.53 -33.35
CA PRO A 22 -10.91 -29.92 -33.81
C PRO A 22 -11.18 -30.11 -35.32
N PRO A 23 -12.44 -30.02 -35.78
CA PRO A 23 -12.81 -30.30 -37.16
C PRO A 23 -12.39 -29.17 -38.14
N PRO A 24 -12.11 -29.52 -39.42
CA PRO A 24 -11.52 -28.60 -40.39
C PRO A 24 -12.53 -27.67 -41.07
N SER A 25 -12.06 -26.45 -41.33
CA SER A 25 -12.62 -25.49 -42.28
C SER A 25 -12.30 -25.92 -43.72
N GLY A 26 -13.31 -26.08 -44.57
CA GLY A 26 -13.12 -26.34 -45.99
C GLY A 26 -14.39 -26.10 -46.79
N TYR A 27 -14.39 -25.01 -47.55
CA TYR A 27 -15.35 -24.74 -48.62
C TYR A 27 -15.11 -25.73 -49.78
N PRO A 28 -16.15 -26.36 -50.34
CA PRO A 28 -16.09 -26.90 -51.69
C PRO A 28 -16.63 -25.88 -52.69
N GLY A 29 -15.81 -25.57 -53.70
CA GLY A 29 -16.24 -24.91 -54.92
C GLY A 29 -16.95 -25.87 -55.88
N ASP A 30 -17.53 -25.25 -56.90
CA ASP A 30 -18.11 -25.82 -58.13
C ASP A 30 -19.41 -26.63 -58.01
N TYR A 31 -20.52 -25.89 -58.11
CA TYR A 31 -21.73 -26.33 -58.82
C TYR A 31 -22.09 -25.29 -59.88
N GLN A 32 -22.13 -25.74 -61.14
CA GLN A 32 -22.75 -25.05 -62.27
C GLN A 32 -24.27 -25.27 -62.23
N ASP A 33 -25.05 -24.20 -62.41
CA ASP A 33 -26.42 -24.23 -62.95
C ASP A 33 -26.71 -22.85 -63.62
N PRO A 34 -27.71 -22.69 -64.50
CA PRO A 34 -27.53 -22.05 -65.80
C PRO A 34 -28.21 -20.68 -65.81
N GLY A 35 -28.12 -19.99 -66.95
CA GLY A 35 -28.53 -18.60 -67.11
C GLY A 35 -29.88 -18.22 -66.47
N MET A 36 -29.84 -17.15 -65.69
CA MET A 36 -30.93 -16.20 -65.59
C MET A 36 -30.36 -14.78 -65.71
N SER A 37 -30.83 -14.09 -66.73
CA SER A 37 -30.51 -12.72 -67.10
C SER A 37 -30.91 -11.75 -65.99
N TYR A 38 -29.94 -11.03 -65.43
CA TYR A 38 -30.20 -9.77 -64.76
C TYR A 38 -30.03 -8.65 -65.80
N GLN A 39 -31.17 -8.18 -66.34
CA GLN A 39 -31.25 -6.88 -66.98
C GLN A 39 -30.96 -5.82 -65.92
N GLY A 40 -29.71 -5.34 -65.90
CA GLY A 40 -29.36 -4.11 -65.21
C GLY A 40 -29.84 -2.94 -66.04
N TYR A 41 -30.87 -2.25 -65.57
CA TYR A 41 -31.37 -1.01 -66.15
C TYR A 41 -30.27 0.04 -66.21
N SER A 42 -30.15 0.70 -67.37
CA SER A 42 -29.35 1.89 -67.56
C SER A 42 -29.94 3.05 -66.75
N LEU A 43 -29.11 4.02 -66.42
CA LEU A 43 -29.41 5.24 -65.65
C LEU A 43 -30.48 6.17 -66.27
N GLU A 44 -31.16 5.73 -67.33
CA GLU A 44 -32.16 6.51 -68.07
C GLU A 44 -33.61 6.19 -67.68
N GLU A 45 -33.84 5.24 -66.76
CA GLU A 45 -35.20 4.86 -66.32
C GLU A 45 -35.62 5.41 -64.93
N LEU A 46 -34.84 6.34 -64.36
CA LEU A 46 -35.18 7.04 -63.11
C LEU A 46 -35.62 8.50 -63.30
N ALA A 47 -35.71 8.98 -64.55
CA ALA A 47 -36.20 10.32 -64.85
C ALA A 47 -37.68 10.28 -65.25
N GLY A 48 -38.55 10.14 -64.26
CA GLY A 48 -39.97 10.42 -64.41
C GLY A 48 -40.19 11.91 -64.62
N ALA A 49 -40.82 12.26 -65.74
CA ALA A 49 -41.37 13.58 -66.00
C ALA A 49 -42.66 13.76 -65.19
N GLU A 50 -42.80 14.88 -64.47
CA GLU A 50 -44.08 15.58 -64.36
C GLU A 50 -43.90 17.03 -63.92
N ASP A 51 -44.86 17.83 -64.38
CA ASP A 51 -44.95 19.27 -64.56
C ASP A 51 -45.45 20.00 -63.30
N GLY A 52 -45.21 21.31 -63.21
CA GLY A 52 -46.03 22.21 -62.41
C GLY A 52 -45.35 23.00 -61.28
N GLY A 53 -45.04 24.27 -61.56
CA GLY A 53 -45.42 25.39 -60.68
C GLY A 53 -44.54 25.73 -59.48
N GLU A 54 -44.09 27.00 -59.48
CA GLU A 54 -43.76 27.83 -58.33
C GLU A 54 -42.35 27.71 -57.70
N GLY A 55 -41.44 28.54 -58.22
CA GLY A 55 -40.52 29.36 -57.43
C GLY A 55 -39.49 28.64 -56.56
N GLU A 56 -38.39 28.17 -57.17
CA GLU A 56 -37.14 27.93 -56.44
C GLU A 56 -36.04 28.87 -56.92
N GLU A 57 -35.53 29.67 -55.99
CA GLU A 57 -34.32 30.47 -56.14
C GLU A 57 -33.15 29.58 -56.57
N ILE A 58 -32.68 29.79 -57.80
CA ILE A 58 -31.46 29.19 -58.31
C ILE A 58 -30.29 29.73 -57.47
N TYR A 59 -29.84 28.95 -56.47
CA TYR A 59 -28.54 29.16 -55.86
C TYR A 59 -27.48 28.96 -56.93
N SER A 60 -26.96 30.07 -57.46
CA SER A 60 -25.77 30.06 -58.31
C SER A 60 -24.64 29.36 -57.54
N LYS A 61 -24.29 28.13 -57.92
CA LYS A 61 -23.06 27.49 -57.42
C LYS A 61 -21.91 28.41 -57.81
N PRO A 62 -21.13 28.94 -56.85
CA PRO A 62 -20.00 29.77 -57.21
C PRO A 62 -19.04 28.97 -58.09
N ALA A 63 -18.69 29.50 -59.27
CA ALA A 63 -17.87 28.82 -60.28
C ALA A 63 -16.50 28.33 -59.78
N TYR A 64 -16.05 28.76 -58.59
CA TYR A 64 -14.80 28.31 -58.00
C TYR A 64 -14.85 26.88 -57.45
N LEU A 65 -16.01 26.32 -57.10
CA LEU A 65 -16.11 24.95 -56.55
C LEU A 65 -16.03 23.86 -57.62
N SER A 66 -16.36 24.17 -58.88
CA SER A 66 -16.32 23.23 -60.00
C SER A 66 -14.93 23.06 -60.62
N GLU A 67 -13.99 23.98 -60.37
CA GLU A 67 -12.63 23.93 -60.93
C GLU A 67 -11.55 23.53 -59.91
N MET A 68 -11.92 23.31 -58.64
CA MET A 68 -10.96 22.89 -57.63
C MET A 68 -10.55 21.41 -57.83
N PRO A 69 -9.24 21.10 -57.88
CA PRO A 69 -8.78 19.72 -57.89
C PRO A 69 -9.31 18.95 -56.67
N TYR A 70 -9.67 17.68 -56.84
CA TYR A 70 -10.22 16.83 -55.77
C TYR A 70 -9.35 16.80 -54.50
N TRP A 71 -8.02 16.93 -54.65
CA TRP A 71 -7.09 17.00 -53.52
C TRP A 71 -7.22 18.30 -52.72
N ALA A 72 -7.58 19.42 -53.37
CA ALA A 72 -7.78 20.71 -52.71
C ALA A 72 -9.08 20.72 -51.90
N ILE A 73 -10.13 20.07 -52.41
CA ILE A 73 -11.40 19.86 -51.69
C ILE A 73 -11.15 18.98 -50.45
N SER A 74 -10.38 17.89 -50.60
CA SER A 74 -9.99 17.03 -49.48
C SER A 74 -9.14 17.77 -48.44
N ALA A 75 -8.16 18.57 -48.87
CA ALA A 75 -7.34 19.37 -47.97
C ALA A 75 -8.17 20.40 -47.18
N LEU A 76 -9.15 21.04 -47.83
CA LEU A 76 -10.07 21.97 -47.18
C LEU A 76 -10.95 21.24 -46.14
N LEU A 77 -11.47 20.06 -46.48
CA LEU A 77 -12.25 19.23 -45.55
C LEU A 77 -11.43 18.85 -44.32
N HIS A 78 -10.19 18.39 -44.52
CA HIS A 78 -9.30 18.02 -43.42
C HIS A 78 -8.91 19.23 -42.57
N LEU A 79 -8.70 20.40 -43.17
CA LEU A 79 -8.44 21.65 -42.45
C LEU A 79 -9.62 22.02 -41.54
N VAL A 80 -10.85 21.94 -42.06
CA VAL A 80 -12.08 22.19 -41.28
C VAL A 80 -12.22 21.18 -40.15
N LEU A 81 -11.98 19.89 -40.40
CA LEU A 81 -12.00 18.84 -39.38
C LEU A 81 -10.94 19.07 -38.29
N MET A 82 -9.72 19.50 -38.67
CA MET A 82 -8.68 19.85 -37.72
C MET A 82 -9.07 21.05 -36.87
N LEU A 83 -9.67 22.08 -37.48
CA LEU A 83 -10.15 23.27 -36.76
C LEU A 83 -11.29 22.94 -35.80
N ILE A 84 -12.19 22.02 -36.16
CA ILE A 84 -13.24 21.51 -35.26
C ILE A 84 -12.62 20.75 -34.09
N LEU A 85 -11.65 19.86 -34.34
CA LEU A 85 -10.97 19.11 -33.29
C LEU A 85 -10.16 20.03 -32.35
N VAL A 86 -9.43 20.99 -32.90
CA VAL A 86 -8.72 22.03 -32.14
C VAL A 86 -9.72 22.87 -31.35
N GLY A 87 -10.85 23.22 -31.96
CA GLY A 87 -11.97 23.89 -31.30
C GLY A 87 -12.53 23.08 -30.13
N MET A 88 -12.69 21.76 -30.25
CA MET A 88 -13.13 20.90 -29.15
C MET A 88 -12.09 20.79 -28.02
N VAL A 89 -10.80 20.81 -28.36
CA VAL A 89 -9.70 20.83 -27.37
C VAL A 89 -9.61 22.17 -26.65
N ILE A 90 -9.82 23.29 -27.35
CA ILE A 90 -9.78 24.64 -26.76
C ILE A 90 -11.08 24.98 -26.02
N SER A 91 -12.23 24.49 -26.50
CA SER A 91 -13.56 24.71 -25.91
C SER A 91 -13.85 23.74 -24.76
N HIS A 92 -12.94 22.82 -24.46
CA HIS A 92 -12.81 22.27 -23.11
C HIS A 92 -12.48 23.42 -22.16
N LYS A 93 -13.52 24.12 -21.69
CA LYS A 93 -13.45 25.01 -20.54
C LYS A 93 -12.81 24.22 -19.41
N LYS A 94 -11.53 24.48 -19.18
CA LYS A 94 -10.90 24.18 -17.92
C LYS A 94 -11.69 24.98 -16.90
N GLU A 95 -12.57 24.32 -16.14
CA GLU A 95 -13.16 24.93 -14.96
C GLU A 95 -12.00 25.45 -14.12
N GLU A 96 -11.82 26.76 -14.13
CA GLU A 96 -10.88 27.43 -13.26
C GLU A 96 -11.50 27.36 -11.86
N LYS A 97 -11.29 26.21 -11.21
CA LYS A 97 -11.62 26.06 -9.80
C LYS A 97 -10.87 27.17 -9.09
N LEU A 98 -11.64 28.07 -8.48
CA LEU A 98 -11.16 29.11 -7.60
C LEU A 98 -10.34 28.42 -6.49
N SER A 99 -9.05 28.26 -6.72
CA SER A 99 -8.11 27.91 -5.68
C SER A 99 -7.99 29.16 -4.85
N LEU A 100 -8.87 29.31 -3.86
CA LEU A 100 -8.55 30.16 -2.72
C LEU A 100 -7.16 29.72 -2.27
N PRO A 101 -6.13 30.57 -2.34
CA PRO A 101 -4.87 30.25 -1.74
C PRO A 101 -5.17 30.21 -0.25
N VAL A 102 -5.44 29.01 0.28
CA VAL A 102 -5.23 28.75 1.68
C VAL A 102 -3.74 28.96 1.85
N SER A 103 -3.39 30.19 2.26
CA SER A 103 -2.07 30.52 2.76
C SER A 103 -1.90 29.67 4.00
N MET A 104 -1.44 28.44 3.77
CA MET A 104 -0.86 27.64 4.82
C MET A 104 0.34 28.45 5.26
N ARG A 105 0.24 29.11 6.42
CA ARG A 105 1.43 29.58 7.13
C ARG A 105 2.44 28.44 7.03
N ALA A 106 3.56 28.71 6.37
CA ALA A 106 4.66 27.76 6.32
C ALA A 106 4.89 27.31 7.77
N PRO A 107 4.83 26.00 8.06
CA PRO A 107 5.11 25.54 9.41
C PRO A 107 6.46 26.14 9.82
N PRO A 108 6.61 26.60 11.07
CA PRO A 108 7.87 27.17 11.51
C PRO A 108 9.00 26.18 11.19
N PRO A 109 10.18 26.66 10.78
CA PRO A 109 11.30 25.80 10.46
C PRO A 109 11.51 24.82 11.61
N PRO A 110 11.71 23.52 11.33
CA PRO A 110 11.84 22.55 12.40
C PRO A 110 13.04 22.93 13.25
N ILE A 111 12.82 22.94 14.57
CA ILE A 111 13.87 23.20 15.54
C ILE A 111 15.01 22.19 15.25
N PRO A 112 16.27 22.65 15.10
CA PRO A 112 17.41 21.76 14.90
C PRO A 112 17.43 20.68 16.00
N TYR A 113 17.70 19.43 15.60
CA TYR A 113 17.81 18.35 16.58
C TYR A 113 19.01 18.62 17.48
N ASP A 114 18.74 18.91 18.74
CA ASP A 114 19.75 19.07 19.76
C ASP A 114 19.84 17.78 20.60
N PRO A 115 20.91 16.97 20.45
CA PRO A 115 21.10 15.74 21.22
C PRO A 115 21.33 16.01 22.72
N THR A 116 21.62 17.25 23.12
CA THR A 116 21.85 17.65 24.51
C THR A 116 20.56 18.05 25.21
N LYS A 117 19.51 18.40 24.46
CA LYS A 117 18.20 18.75 25.03
C LYS A 117 17.55 17.53 25.66
N LYS A 118 17.03 17.70 26.89
CA LYS A 118 16.24 16.65 27.56
C LYS A 118 15.00 16.35 26.71
N LYS A 119 14.87 15.10 26.25
CA LYS A 119 13.70 14.61 25.54
C LYS A 119 12.48 14.63 26.46
N ALA A 120 11.31 14.90 25.90
CA ALA A 120 10.06 14.68 26.61
C ALA A 120 9.89 13.16 26.82
N MET A 121 10.14 12.70 28.05
CA MET A 121 10.05 11.27 28.41
C MET A 121 8.65 10.89 28.92
N GLU A 122 7.84 11.89 29.28
CA GLU A 122 6.52 11.72 29.86
C GLU A 122 5.46 12.32 28.95
N ARG A 123 4.33 11.62 28.84
CA ARG A 123 3.16 12.10 28.13
C ARG A 123 2.54 13.23 28.95
N LYS A 124 2.77 14.48 28.55
CA LYS A 124 1.97 15.61 29.03
C LYS A 124 0.71 15.70 28.18
N ILE A 125 -0.46 15.58 28.80
CA ILE A 125 -1.74 15.74 28.09
C ILE A 125 -1.93 17.24 27.86
N GLU A 126 -1.61 17.72 26.66
CA GLU A 126 -2.00 19.06 26.24
C GLU A 126 -3.45 19.04 25.77
N ILE A 127 -4.36 19.61 26.56
CA ILE A 127 -5.72 19.90 26.10
C ILE A 127 -5.60 21.11 25.17
N PRO A 128 -5.89 20.98 23.86
CA PRO A 128 -5.82 22.13 22.96
C PRO A 128 -6.81 23.19 23.46
N LYS A 129 -6.32 24.42 23.67
CA LYS A 129 -7.19 25.56 23.95
C LYS A 129 -8.23 25.67 22.83
N PRO A 130 -9.53 25.83 23.14
CA PRO A 130 -10.55 25.94 22.11
C PRO A 130 -10.20 27.14 21.22
N ILE A 131 -10.00 26.86 19.93
CA ILE A 131 -9.93 27.90 18.91
C ILE A 131 -11.37 28.38 18.75
N ILE A 132 -11.67 29.59 19.22
CA ILE A 132 -12.93 30.26 18.95
C ILE A 132 -12.73 30.95 17.59
N PRO A 133 -13.32 30.46 16.48
CA PRO A 133 -13.27 31.20 15.22
C PRO A 133 -14.16 32.44 15.31
N ASP A 134 -13.68 33.59 14.85
CA ASP A 134 -14.41 34.88 14.78
C ASP A 134 -15.56 34.89 13.75
N ILE A 135 -15.98 33.73 13.25
CA ILE A 135 -17.06 33.60 12.27
C ILE A 135 -18.32 33.22 13.05
N PRO A 136 -19.49 33.85 12.83
CA PRO A 136 -20.73 33.45 13.49
C PRO A 136 -21.03 31.99 13.17
N VAL A 137 -20.76 31.13 14.16
CA VAL A 137 -21.10 29.71 14.11
C VAL A 137 -22.62 29.64 14.13
N VAL A 138 -23.22 29.30 13.00
CA VAL A 138 -24.59 28.76 13.00
C VAL A 138 -24.52 27.47 13.80
N LYS A 139 -24.81 27.56 15.10
CA LYS A 139 -24.83 26.42 16.01
C LYS A 139 -25.98 25.53 15.56
N ARG A 140 -25.68 24.51 14.74
CA ARG A 140 -26.54 23.32 14.70
C ARG A 140 -26.63 22.83 16.14
N LYS A 141 -27.87 22.75 16.66
CA LYS A 141 -28.13 22.16 17.97
C LYS A 141 -27.37 20.84 18.05
N ILE A 142 -26.48 20.76 19.03
CA ILE A 142 -25.85 19.50 19.40
C ILE A 142 -26.97 18.71 20.08
N GLU A 143 -27.62 17.81 19.34
CA GLU A 143 -28.43 16.77 19.97
C GLU A 143 -27.48 15.92 20.81
N GLU A 144 -27.83 15.75 22.08
CA GLU A 144 -27.10 14.89 23.01
C GLU A 144 -26.96 13.49 22.42
N PRO A 145 -25.82 12.80 22.67
CA PRO A 145 -25.62 11.46 22.15
C PRO A 145 -26.58 10.50 22.85
N THR A 146 -27.73 10.25 22.23
CA THR A 146 -28.60 9.14 22.61
C THR A 146 -27.92 7.83 22.25
N VAL A 147 -28.22 6.79 23.03
CA VAL A 147 -27.57 5.47 22.98
C VAL A 147 -27.99 4.67 21.74
N ASP A 148 -28.84 5.23 20.89
CA ASP A 148 -29.36 4.58 19.69
C ASP A 148 -28.52 4.94 18.46
N ILE A 149 -27.67 3.96 18.10
CA ILE A 149 -27.19 3.62 16.74
C ILE A 149 -26.92 4.84 15.82
N PRO A 150 -25.64 5.23 15.61
CA PRO A 150 -25.32 6.27 14.64
C PRO A 150 -25.77 5.90 13.22
N LYS A 151 -26.52 6.80 12.57
CA LYS A 151 -26.95 6.77 11.18
C LYS A 151 -25.81 6.36 10.23
N GLY A 152 -25.90 5.13 9.73
CA GLY A 152 -24.97 4.51 8.80
C GLY A 152 -25.60 3.29 8.11
N THR A 153 -26.89 3.37 7.79
CA THR A 153 -27.69 2.27 7.22
C THR A 153 -27.82 2.31 5.69
N ASP A 154 -26.93 3.00 4.98
CA ASP A 154 -26.87 2.90 3.53
C ASP A 154 -25.43 2.68 3.04
N LEU A 155 -25.26 1.63 2.23
CA LEU A 155 -23.99 1.21 1.62
C LEU A 155 -23.55 2.14 0.48
N LEU A 156 -24.39 3.11 0.10
CA LEU A 156 -24.07 4.16 -0.87
C LEU A 156 -23.77 5.51 -0.21
N ASN A 157 -23.73 5.59 1.12
CA ASN A 157 -23.59 6.86 1.82
C ASN A 157 -22.13 7.37 1.77
N GLN A 158 -21.84 8.17 0.73
CA GLN A 158 -20.57 8.84 0.49
C GLN A 158 -20.36 9.96 1.51
N SER A 159 -19.63 9.67 2.59
CA SER A 159 -19.07 10.73 3.42
C SER A 159 -17.54 10.77 3.31
N ASN A 160 -17.07 11.89 2.75
CA ASN A 160 -15.71 12.43 2.77
C ASN A 160 -14.68 11.87 1.78
N VAL A 161 -15.11 11.53 0.56
CA VAL A 161 -14.17 11.33 -0.57
C VAL A 161 -14.70 12.08 -1.79
N ASN A 162 -13.88 12.96 -2.37
CA ASN A 162 -14.21 13.62 -3.63
C ASN A 162 -14.05 12.61 -4.77
N MET A 163 -15.15 12.03 -5.24
CA MET A 163 -15.13 10.99 -6.28
C MET A 163 -14.70 11.47 -7.67
N GLN A 164 -14.48 12.78 -7.86
CA GLN A 164 -14.03 13.37 -9.13
C GLN A 164 -12.55 13.81 -9.11
N ALA A 165 -11.79 13.46 -8.06
CA ALA A 165 -10.40 13.88 -7.94
C ALA A 165 -9.43 12.98 -8.71
N THR A 166 -8.79 13.55 -9.73
CA THR A 166 -7.78 12.90 -10.58
C THR A 166 -6.37 12.82 -9.97
N PHE A 167 -6.15 13.40 -8.78
CA PHE A 167 -4.81 13.60 -8.20
C PHE A 167 -4.51 12.75 -6.94
N ILE A 168 -3.22 12.44 -6.71
CA ILE A 168 -2.70 11.63 -5.58
C ILE A 168 -2.89 12.32 -4.21
N ASN A 169 -3.14 13.63 -4.20
CA ASN A 169 -3.23 14.46 -2.98
C ASN A 169 -4.29 13.98 -1.97
N ASP A 170 -5.39 13.38 -2.44
CA ASP A 170 -6.46 12.84 -1.59
C ASP A 170 -6.05 11.55 -0.85
N ALA A 171 -5.04 10.82 -1.35
CA ALA A 171 -4.49 9.65 -0.65
C ALA A 171 -3.57 10.06 0.52
N ILE A 172 -2.98 11.26 0.45
CA ILE A 172 -1.92 11.72 1.36
C ILE A 172 -2.48 12.52 2.56
N GLY A 173 -3.66 13.15 2.43
CA GLY A 173 -4.24 13.96 3.52
C GLY A 173 -3.47 15.26 3.77
N MET A 174 -3.13 15.98 2.70
CA MET A 174 -2.33 17.21 2.75
C MET A 174 -3.16 18.48 3.00
N ALA A 175 -4.49 18.43 2.87
CA ALA A 175 -5.39 19.57 3.09
C ALA A 175 -6.18 19.39 4.39
N GLY A 176 -6.15 20.41 5.25
CA GLY A 176 -6.58 20.42 6.66
C GLY A 176 -8.07 20.16 6.94
N GLY A 177 -8.61 19.05 6.46
CA GLY A 177 -9.98 18.62 6.74
C GLY A 177 -10.28 17.17 6.34
N ALA A 178 -9.51 16.56 5.43
CA ALA A 178 -9.70 15.18 5.01
C ALA A 178 -8.42 14.35 5.22
N ALA A 179 -8.45 13.41 6.17
CA ALA A 179 -7.42 12.40 6.31
C ALA A 179 -7.50 11.41 5.13
N GLY A 180 -6.47 11.38 4.29
CA GLY A 180 -6.34 10.40 3.21
C GLY A 180 -6.20 8.97 3.75
N ALA A 181 -5.92 8.00 2.88
CA ALA A 181 -5.73 6.59 3.26
C ALA A 181 -4.64 6.40 4.34
N TYR A 182 -3.72 7.36 4.47
CA TYR A 182 -2.63 7.39 5.44
C TYR A 182 -2.77 8.42 6.56
N GLY A 183 -3.98 8.84 6.91
CA GLY A 183 -4.17 9.76 8.05
C GLY A 183 -3.70 11.19 7.76
N MET A 184 -3.59 12.02 8.80
CA MET A 184 -2.97 13.35 8.73
C MET A 184 -1.54 13.26 9.26
N ARG A 185 -0.54 13.38 8.36
CA ARG A 185 0.90 13.28 8.69
C ARG A 185 1.52 14.58 9.22
N HIS A 186 0.77 15.69 9.18
CA HIS A 186 1.23 17.03 9.60
C HIS A 186 0.18 17.74 10.47
N GLY A 187 0.64 18.51 11.48
CA GLY A 187 -0.18 19.42 12.29
C GLY A 187 -0.56 18.88 13.68
N LYS A 188 -0.34 19.70 14.72
CA LYS A 188 -0.54 19.38 16.16
C LYS A 188 -1.93 18.82 16.51
N GLY A 189 -2.96 19.12 15.72
CA GLY A 189 -4.37 18.79 16.02
C GLY A 189 -4.78 17.33 15.74
N ALA A 190 -4.13 16.64 14.80
CA ALA A 190 -4.43 15.22 14.51
C ALA A 190 -3.81 14.28 15.54
N LEU A 191 -2.66 14.68 16.10
CA LEU A 191 -1.80 13.91 16.99
C LEU A 191 -2.45 13.66 18.38
N ILE A 192 -3.21 14.62 18.89
CA ILE A 192 -3.79 14.56 20.24
C ILE A 192 -5.01 13.60 20.31
N ARG A 193 -5.82 13.49 19.24
CA ARG A 193 -7.11 12.77 19.29
C ARG A 193 -6.97 11.25 19.50
N GLU A 194 -5.88 10.65 19.00
CA GLU A 194 -5.66 9.20 19.06
C GLU A 194 -4.59 8.77 20.08
N GLY A 195 -4.09 9.74 20.86
CA GLY A 195 -3.19 9.53 22.00
C GLY A 195 -1.72 9.81 21.72
N GLY A 196 -1.35 10.43 20.59
CA GLY A 196 -0.01 10.96 20.37
C GLY A 196 0.34 12.09 21.34
N SER A 197 1.64 12.30 21.52
CA SER A 197 2.19 13.36 22.36
C SER A 197 3.51 13.89 21.79
N GLU A 198 3.94 15.06 22.26
CA GLU A 198 5.27 15.61 21.94
C GLU A 198 6.38 14.61 22.28
N ALA A 199 6.22 13.82 23.35
CA ALA A 199 7.15 12.76 23.71
C ALA A 199 7.28 11.70 22.61
N THR A 200 6.16 11.26 22.03
CA THR A 200 6.16 10.27 20.93
C THR A 200 6.74 10.85 19.65
N GLU A 201 6.48 12.12 19.32
CA GLU A 201 7.07 12.78 18.16
C GLU A 201 8.58 13.00 18.34
N SER A 202 9.00 13.42 19.53
CA SER A 202 10.41 13.58 19.88
C SER A 202 11.16 12.24 19.81
N ALA A 203 10.56 11.16 20.28
CA ALA A 203 11.15 9.83 20.20
C ALA A 203 11.29 9.35 18.75
N VAL A 204 10.26 9.54 17.91
CA VAL A 204 10.32 9.20 16.48
C VAL A 204 11.39 10.03 15.79
N ARG A 205 11.43 11.35 16.02
CA ARG A 205 12.48 12.22 15.47
C ARG A 205 13.88 11.74 15.86
N ALA A 206 14.10 11.42 17.12
CA ALA A 206 15.40 10.92 17.58
C ALA A 206 15.77 9.58 16.91
N ALA A 207 14.80 8.69 16.68
CA ALA A 207 15.02 7.43 15.97
C ALA A 207 15.43 7.66 14.50
N LEU A 208 14.78 8.61 13.82
CA LEU A 208 15.12 8.99 12.45
C LEU A 208 16.51 9.64 12.36
N GLU A 209 16.88 10.49 13.32
CA GLU A 209 18.22 11.05 13.42
C GLU A 209 19.28 9.96 13.66
N TRP A 210 18.98 8.98 14.51
CA TRP A 210 19.86 7.83 14.71
C TRP A 210 20.02 7.03 13.40
N LEU A 211 18.92 6.74 12.69
CA LEU A 211 18.96 6.03 11.41
C LEU A 211 19.78 6.82 10.39
N TYR A 212 19.58 8.13 10.27
CA TYR A 212 20.37 8.99 9.38
C TYR A 212 21.87 8.88 9.67
N ARG A 213 22.29 9.02 10.92
CA ARG A 213 23.70 8.91 11.33
C ARG A 213 24.31 7.54 11.00
N HIS A 214 23.51 6.48 10.98
CA HIS A 214 23.95 5.09 10.76
C HIS A 214 23.64 4.55 9.36
N GLN A 215 23.29 5.41 8.39
CA GLN A 215 23.20 5.02 7.00
C GLN A 215 24.60 4.78 6.41
N HIS A 216 24.76 3.74 5.60
CA HIS A 216 25.97 3.52 4.81
C HIS A 216 26.06 4.49 3.63
N HIS A 217 27.28 4.66 3.08
CA HIS A 217 27.53 5.57 1.96
C HIS A 217 26.71 5.22 0.69
N ASP A 218 26.44 3.93 0.48
CA ASP A 218 25.62 3.42 -0.63
C ASP A 218 24.11 3.68 -0.45
N GLY A 219 23.67 4.19 0.70
CA GLY A 219 22.27 4.43 1.04
C GLY A 219 21.59 3.31 1.82
N SER A 220 22.28 2.18 2.04
CA SER A 220 21.73 1.03 2.76
C SER A 220 21.84 1.17 4.28
N TRP A 221 21.02 0.41 5.00
CA TRP A 221 21.24 0.08 6.41
C TRP A 221 21.56 -1.39 6.57
N ARG A 222 22.58 -1.73 7.36
CA ARG A 222 23.07 -3.10 7.54
C ARG A 222 23.11 -3.46 9.02
N GLY A 223 22.44 -4.55 9.41
CA GLY A 223 22.26 -4.90 10.82
C GLY A 223 23.57 -5.16 11.58
N LYS A 224 24.53 -5.86 10.94
CA LYS A 224 25.89 -6.04 11.49
C LYS A 224 26.80 -4.86 11.16
N GLY A 225 26.73 -4.36 9.92
CA GLY A 225 27.63 -3.33 9.40
C GLY A 225 27.40 -1.91 9.92
N PHE A 226 26.26 -1.62 10.57
CA PHE A 226 25.96 -0.27 11.07
C PHE A 226 26.98 0.24 12.09
N THR A 227 27.70 -0.66 12.78
CA THR A 227 28.76 -0.28 13.73
C THR A 227 29.87 0.53 13.05
N ASN A 228 30.10 0.31 11.74
CA ASN A 228 31.08 1.06 10.94
C ASN A 228 30.66 2.52 10.70
N ARG A 229 29.44 2.89 11.10
CA ARG A 229 28.91 4.25 11.03
C ARG A 229 28.91 4.95 12.39
N CYS A 230 29.29 4.25 13.45
CA CYS A 230 29.35 4.84 14.78
C CYS A 230 30.47 5.90 14.86
N LYS A 231 30.21 6.98 15.62
CA LYS A 231 31.19 8.02 15.94
C LYS A 231 31.32 8.12 17.46
N GLY A 232 32.56 8.14 17.97
CA GLY A 232 32.82 8.31 19.40
C GLY A 232 32.44 7.12 20.30
N GLY A 233 32.47 5.89 19.76
CA GLY A 233 32.24 4.64 20.51
C GLY A 233 31.40 3.61 19.75
N ASN A 234 31.28 2.39 20.29
CA ASN A 234 30.46 1.33 19.70
C ASN A 234 29.02 1.39 20.24
N CYS A 235 28.02 1.40 19.34
CA CYS A 235 26.62 1.36 19.73
C CYS A 235 26.15 0.03 20.34
N GLY A 236 26.88 -1.07 20.10
CA GLY A 236 26.45 -2.42 20.46
C GLY A 236 25.14 -2.84 19.77
N GLY A 237 24.71 -4.09 19.96
CA GLY A 237 23.47 -4.58 19.34
C GLY A 237 23.56 -4.79 17.83
N ALA A 238 24.73 -5.17 17.34
CA ALA A 238 24.88 -5.67 15.98
C ALA A 238 24.01 -6.90 15.74
N ALA A 239 23.45 -6.99 14.53
CA ALA A 239 22.72 -8.16 14.11
C ALA A 239 23.64 -9.38 14.10
N ASN A 240 23.09 -10.53 14.49
CA ASN A 240 23.77 -11.82 14.36
C ASN A 240 23.90 -12.26 12.89
N ASP A 241 23.18 -11.60 11.99
CA ASP A 241 22.96 -12.01 10.62
C ASP A 241 23.36 -10.89 9.66
N THR A 242 23.94 -11.26 8.51
CA THR A 242 24.58 -10.33 7.58
C THR A 242 23.73 -10.03 6.34
N ASP A 243 22.83 -10.94 5.96
CA ASP A 243 22.01 -10.80 4.76
C ASP A 243 20.61 -10.27 5.10
N GLN A 244 20.54 -8.95 5.37
CA GLN A 244 19.30 -8.25 5.74
C GLN A 244 19.21 -6.82 5.21
N ALA A 245 20.20 -6.36 4.43
CA ALA A 245 20.35 -4.95 4.09
C ALA A 245 19.12 -4.37 3.36
N ILE A 246 18.52 -5.13 2.46
CA ILE A 246 17.32 -4.72 1.70
C ILE A 246 16.13 -4.53 2.64
N GLY A 247 15.83 -5.53 3.49
CA GLY A 247 14.73 -5.46 4.44
C GLY A 247 14.91 -4.34 5.47
N LEU A 248 16.12 -4.20 6.03
CA LEU A 248 16.43 -3.13 6.98
C LEU A 248 16.35 -1.74 6.35
N THR A 249 16.81 -1.60 5.11
CA THR A 249 16.69 -0.34 4.36
C THR A 249 15.23 -0.01 4.10
N GLY A 250 14.43 -1.00 3.69
CA GLY A 250 12.99 -0.82 3.52
C GLY A 250 12.29 -0.41 4.83
N LEU A 251 12.59 -1.06 5.96
CA LEU A 251 12.05 -0.67 7.27
C LEU A 251 12.47 0.75 7.68
N ALA A 252 13.73 1.13 7.47
CA ALA A 252 14.20 2.49 7.75
C ALA A 252 13.45 3.52 6.90
N VAL A 253 13.30 3.27 5.59
CA VAL A 253 12.50 4.12 4.70
C VAL A 253 11.04 4.19 5.16
N LEU A 254 10.45 3.08 5.61
CA LEU A 254 9.10 3.04 6.15
C LEU A 254 8.95 3.91 7.41
N ALA A 255 9.96 4.01 8.28
CA ALA A 255 9.93 4.92 9.42
C ALA A 255 9.96 6.39 8.96
N PHE A 256 10.89 6.75 8.05
CA PHE A 256 10.96 8.10 7.51
C PHE A 256 9.67 8.54 6.81
N THR A 257 9.11 7.67 5.98
CA THR A 257 7.85 7.92 5.27
C THR A 257 6.68 8.04 6.24
N GLY A 258 6.64 7.23 7.30
CA GLY A 258 5.63 7.34 8.37
C GLY A 258 5.59 8.71 9.04
N ALA A 259 6.76 9.35 9.22
CA ALA A 259 6.89 10.72 9.70
C ALA A 259 6.74 11.81 8.61
N GLY A 260 6.32 11.44 7.39
CA GLY A 260 6.01 12.37 6.30
C GLY A 260 7.22 12.80 5.44
N HIS A 261 8.38 12.16 5.60
CA HIS A 261 9.58 12.47 4.81
C HIS A 261 9.65 11.62 3.52
N SER A 262 10.14 12.22 2.43
CA SER A 262 10.37 11.56 1.14
C SER A 262 11.71 11.98 0.52
N HIS A 263 12.10 11.33 -0.58
CA HIS A 263 13.29 11.69 -1.35
C HIS A 263 13.15 12.99 -2.15
N ARG A 264 11.93 13.51 -2.33
CA ARG A 264 11.68 14.80 -3.01
C ARG A 264 11.47 15.95 -2.02
N TYR A 265 10.78 15.68 -0.92
CA TYR A 265 10.42 16.66 0.11
C TYR A 265 10.71 16.13 1.52
N SER A 266 11.27 17.00 2.36
CA SER A 266 11.43 16.77 3.79
C SER A 266 11.52 18.13 4.49
N SER A 267 10.87 18.28 5.64
CA SER A 267 11.10 19.43 6.53
C SER A 267 12.52 19.45 7.11
N VAL A 268 13.20 18.30 7.13
CA VAL A 268 14.58 18.13 7.60
C VAL A 268 15.49 17.87 6.39
N PRO A 269 16.35 18.83 5.98
CA PRO A 269 17.09 18.75 4.73
C PRO A 269 17.95 17.48 4.58
N HIS A 270 18.66 17.06 5.64
CA HIS A 270 19.52 15.87 5.57
C HIS A 270 18.76 14.56 5.43
N PHE A 271 17.51 14.49 5.90
CA PHE A 271 16.64 13.32 5.68
C PHE A 271 16.25 13.15 4.21
N LYS A 272 16.09 14.25 3.45
CA LYS A 272 15.85 14.18 2.01
C LYS A 272 17.01 13.48 1.30
N THR A 273 18.24 13.92 1.55
CA THR A 273 19.45 13.33 0.98
C THR A 273 19.63 11.87 1.40
N CYS A 274 19.31 11.56 2.65
CA CYS A 274 19.28 10.18 3.16
C CYS A 274 18.34 9.29 2.34
N LEU A 275 17.10 9.74 2.12
CA LEU A 275 16.08 9.02 1.38
C LEU A 275 16.41 8.91 -0.12
N GLN A 276 17.04 9.91 -0.73
CA GLN A 276 17.52 9.82 -2.11
C GLN A 276 18.51 8.65 -2.29
N LYS A 277 19.48 8.52 -1.37
CA LYS A 277 20.44 7.41 -1.39
C LYS A 277 19.76 6.06 -1.15
N ALA A 278 18.88 5.98 -0.15
CA ALA A 278 18.13 4.76 0.17
C ALA A 278 17.25 4.29 -0.99
N THR A 279 16.57 5.24 -1.66
CA THR A 279 15.73 4.99 -2.83
C THR A 279 16.58 4.41 -3.96
N LYS A 280 17.71 5.06 -4.29
CA LYS A 280 18.65 4.58 -5.31
C LYS A 280 19.17 3.18 -4.99
N TYR A 281 19.53 2.92 -3.73
CA TYR A 281 19.96 1.60 -3.28
C TYR A 281 18.88 0.53 -3.51
N LEU A 282 17.66 0.73 -3.01
CA LEU A 282 16.58 -0.25 -3.17
C LEU A 282 16.27 -0.53 -4.64
N MET A 283 16.17 0.52 -5.47
CA MET A 283 15.96 0.39 -6.92
C MET A 283 17.08 -0.43 -7.58
N SER A 284 18.34 -0.23 -7.16
CA SER A 284 19.49 -0.97 -7.70
C SER A 284 19.47 -2.47 -7.37
N THR A 285 18.71 -2.87 -6.34
CA THR A 285 18.60 -4.28 -5.92
C THR A 285 17.49 -5.05 -6.62
N GLN A 286 16.71 -4.40 -7.51
CA GLN A 286 15.62 -5.06 -8.23
C GLN A 286 16.15 -5.87 -9.41
N GLY A 287 15.82 -7.15 -9.44
CA GLY A 287 16.10 -8.06 -10.56
C GLY A 287 15.36 -7.62 -11.82
N LYS A 288 16.11 -7.42 -12.92
CA LYS A 288 15.57 -7.01 -14.23
C LYS A 288 15.36 -8.18 -15.20
N GLY A 289 15.77 -9.39 -14.83
CA GLY A 289 15.72 -10.60 -15.68
C GLY A 289 15.82 -11.89 -14.86
N GLY A 290 16.00 -13.03 -15.53
CA GLY A 290 16.09 -14.35 -14.89
C GLY A 290 14.75 -15.06 -14.71
N GLY A 291 13.78 -14.83 -15.60
CA GLY A 291 12.46 -15.47 -15.59
C GLY A 291 11.50 -14.97 -14.51
N ALA A 292 10.34 -15.61 -14.42
CA ALA A 292 9.24 -15.18 -13.54
C ALA A 292 9.61 -15.16 -12.04
N ALA A 293 10.53 -16.05 -11.61
CA ALA A 293 11.02 -16.18 -10.24
C ALA A 293 12.04 -15.10 -9.82
N SER A 294 12.51 -14.26 -10.76
CA SER A 294 13.52 -13.23 -10.48
C SER A 294 13.08 -11.83 -10.93
N MET A 295 12.34 -11.72 -12.02
CA MET A 295 11.89 -10.44 -12.57
C MET A 295 11.07 -9.64 -11.55
N GLY A 296 11.52 -8.42 -11.22
CA GLY A 296 10.87 -7.52 -10.27
C GLY A 296 11.15 -7.83 -8.80
N ARG A 297 11.80 -8.96 -8.48
CA ARG A 297 12.20 -9.32 -7.11
C ARG A 297 13.28 -8.37 -6.61
N TYR A 298 13.27 -8.04 -5.32
CA TYR A 298 14.39 -7.31 -4.70
C TYR A 298 15.34 -8.31 -4.06
N GLY A 299 16.63 -8.20 -4.38
CA GLY A 299 17.70 -9.06 -3.87
C GLY A 299 18.16 -10.14 -4.84
N ASN A 300 19.43 -10.53 -4.72
CA ASN A 300 20.11 -11.33 -5.73
C ASN A 300 20.04 -12.84 -5.49
N LYS A 301 19.59 -13.29 -4.31
CA LYS A 301 19.51 -14.72 -3.96
C LYS A 301 18.13 -15.07 -3.40
N PRO A 302 17.50 -16.18 -3.82
CA PRO A 302 16.33 -16.71 -3.14
C PRO A 302 16.75 -17.26 -1.76
N GLY A 303 15.81 -17.34 -0.82
CA GLY A 303 16.06 -17.90 0.51
C GLY A 303 15.04 -17.45 1.55
N HIS A 304 15.19 -17.96 2.78
CA HIS A 304 14.27 -17.81 3.92
C HIS A 304 13.89 -16.38 4.34
N LYS A 305 14.47 -15.35 3.72
CA LYS A 305 14.17 -13.94 4.00
C LYS A 305 13.80 -13.14 2.76
N SER A 306 13.95 -13.73 1.58
CA SER A 306 13.86 -13.03 0.31
C SER A 306 12.49 -12.36 0.13
N MET A 307 11.42 -13.04 0.57
CA MET A 307 10.05 -12.54 0.51
C MET A 307 9.76 -11.44 1.54
N TYR A 308 10.37 -11.47 2.73
CA TYR A 308 10.32 -10.32 3.66
C TYR A 308 11.02 -9.11 3.07
N HIS A 309 12.26 -9.28 2.59
CA HIS A 309 13.03 -8.19 2.00
C HIS A 309 12.29 -7.56 0.82
N HIS A 310 11.73 -8.41 -0.04
CA HIS A 310 10.98 -7.98 -1.20
C HIS A 310 9.70 -7.21 -0.82
N SER A 311 8.84 -7.77 0.03
CA SER A 311 7.58 -7.11 0.42
C SER A 311 7.83 -5.77 1.12
N ILE A 312 8.79 -5.71 2.05
CA ILE A 312 9.14 -4.48 2.76
C ILE A 312 9.71 -3.43 1.80
N ALA A 313 10.61 -3.81 0.87
CA ALA A 313 11.16 -2.89 -0.13
C ALA A 313 10.09 -2.38 -1.11
N THR A 314 9.21 -3.26 -1.58
CA THR A 314 8.06 -2.90 -2.43
C THR A 314 7.15 -1.90 -1.72
N MET A 315 6.82 -2.16 -0.45
CA MET A 315 6.01 -1.26 0.37
C MET A 315 6.71 0.10 0.56
N ALA A 316 8.00 0.11 0.89
CA ALA A 316 8.78 1.33 1.10
C ALA A 316 8.82 2.23 -0.14
N LEU A 317 9.13 1.66 -1.30
CA LEU A 317 9.15 2.40 -2.57
C LEU A 317 7.74 2.83 -3.01
N GLY A 318 6.72 2.03 -2.72
CA GLY A 318 5.32 2.42 -2.92
C GLY A 318 4.90 3.61 -2.06
N GLU A 319 5.25 3.63 -0.77
CA GLU A 319 4.98 4.79 0.09
C GLU A 319 5.74 6.05 -0.37
N LEU A 320 6.98 5.91 -0.81
CA LEU A 320 7.73 7.02 -1.41
C LEU A 320 7.05 7.54 -2.68
N LEU A 321 6.58 6.66 -3.57
CA LEU A 321 5.83 7.04 -4.77
C LEU A 321 4.57 7.83 -4.41
N ILE A 322 3.79 7.34 -3.44
CA ILE A 322 2.56 8.00 -2.99
C ILE A 322 2.87 9.37 -2.40
N LEU A 323 3.82 9.46 -1.47
CA LEU A 323 4.14 10.72 -0.80
C LEU A 323 4.74 11.78 -1.72
N SER A 324 5.60 11.36 -2.65
CA SER A 324 6.37 12.27 -3.49
C SER A 324 5.71 12.60 -4.82
N GLY A 325 4.73 11.81 -5.26
CA GLY A 325 4.18 11.89 -6.61
C GLY A 325 5.18 11.56 -7.72
N ASP A 326 6.31 10.91 -7.41
CA ASP A 326 7.41 10.65 -8.35
C ASP A 326 7.12 9.50 -9.32
N VAL A 327 6.10 9.69 -10.15
CA VAL A 327 5.64 8.68 -11.12
C VAL A 327 6.69 8.37 -12.17
N ILE A 328 7.54 9.33 -12.52
CA ILE A 328 8.58 9.18 -13.55
C ILE A 328 9.66 8.20 -13.06
N THR A 329 10.15 8.38 -11.84
CA THR A 329 11.28 7.59 -11.33
C THR A 329 10.83 6.26 -10.72
N LEU A 330 9.70 6.25 -10.00
CA LEU A 330 9.34 5.12 -9.14
C LEU A 330 8.25 4.21 -9.71
N LYS A 331 7.32 4.69 -10.54
CA LYS A 331 6.13 3.91 -10.92
C LYS A 331 6.49 2.57 -11.55
N LYS A 332 7.46 2.54 -12.48
CA LYS A 332 7.90 1.30 -13.14
C LYS A 332 8.51 0.31 -12.16
N THR A 333 9.38 0.77 -11.27
CA THR A 333 10.04 -0.07 -10.26
C THR A 333 9.07 -0.60 -9.23
N VAL A 334 8.15 0.24 -8.73
CA VAL A 334 7.10 -0.17 -7.78
C VAL A 334 6.14 -1.17 -8.43
N LYS A 335 5.72 -0.91 -9.69
CA LYS A 335 4.87 -1.84 -10.46
C LYS A 335 5.55 -3.20 -10.61
N ALA A 336 6.82 -3.23 -11.02
CA ALA A 336 7.55 -4.49 -11.18
C ALA A 336 7.66 -5.29 -9.87
N GLY A 337 7.86 -4.59 -8.73
CA GLY A 337 7.88 -5.23 -7.42
C GLY A 337 6.52 -5.79 -7.03
N MET A 338 5.46 -5.03 -7.24
CA MET A 338 4.09 -5.46 -6.95
C MET A 338 3.64 -6.65 -7.80
N GLU A 339 4.00 -6.61 -9.09
CA GLU A 339 3.78 -7.71 -10.02
C GLU A 339 4.48 -9.00 -9.59
N TYR A 340 5.68 -8.89 -9.00
CA TYR A 340 6.35 -10.06 -8.42
C TYR A 340 5.58 -10.62 -7.22
N ILE A 341 5.08 -9.79 -6.30
CA ILE A 341 4.24 -10.25 -5.16
C ILE A 341 3.05 -11.07 -5.69
N LEU A 342 2.32 -10.52 -6.66
CA LEU A 342 1.14 -11.18 -7.22
C LEU A 342 1.47 -12.50 -7.91
N ARG A 343 2.57 -12.57 -8.67
CA ARG A 343 3.00 -13.81 -9.35
C ARG A 343 3.52 -14.87 -8.38
N ALA A 344 4.28 -14.46 -7.36
CA ALA A 344 4.96 -15.35 -6.42
C ALA A 344 4.01 -16.04 -5.43
N ARG A 345 2.76 -15.59 -5.36
CA ARG A 345 1.71 -16.20 -4.54
C ARG A 345 1.51 -17.66 -4.97
N ASN A 346 1.37 -18.56 -4.00
CA ASN A 346 0.95 -19.92 -4.25
C ASN A 346 -0.52 -19.89 -4.74
N PRO A 347 -0.85 -20.51 -5.89
CA PRO A 347 -2.21 -20.53 -6.42
C PRO A 347 -3.23 -21.02 -5.37
N GLY A 348 -4.33 -20.28 -5.20
CA GLY A 348 -5.38 -20.57 -4.21
C GLY A 348 -4.95 -20.47 -2.74
N LYS A 349 -3.72 -20.02 -2.46
CA LYS A 349 -3.15 -19.89 -1.11
C LYS A 349 -2.48 -18.50 -0.95
N ALA A 350 -1.37 -18.45 -0.21
CA ALA A 350 -0.70 -17.23 0.22
C ALA A 350 0.81 -17.25 -0.15
N TRP A 351 1.70 -16.83 0.75
CA TRP A 351 3.15 -16.79 0.50
C TRP A 351 3.95 -17.43 1.63
N ARG A 352 5.15 -17.89 1.27
CA ARG A 352 6.24 -18.21 2.19
C ARG A 352 7.54 -17.60 1.67
N TYR A 353 8.63 -18.35 1.58
CA TYR A 353 9.98 -17.80 1.50
C TYR A 353 10.54 -17.74 0.07
N GLY A 354 9.92 -18.47 -0.85
CA GLY A 354 10.30 -18.54 -2.26
C GLY A 354 9.20 -18.11 -3.22
N TYR A 355 9.54 -18.16 -4.51
CA TYR A 355 8.57 -18.03 -5.59
C TYR A 355 7.80 -19.34 -5.71
N ARG A 356 6.50 -19.33 -5.39
CA ARG A 356 5.61 -20.51 -5.50
C ARG A 356 6.22 -21.79 -4.91
N ASP A 357 6.72 -21.72 -3.68
CA ASP A 357 7.37 -22.83 -2.98
C ASP A 357 6.39 -23.89 -2.43
N GLY A 358 5.10 -23.80 -2.78
CA GLY A 358 4.05 -24.76 -2.41
C GLY A 358 3.54 -24.60 -0.97
N ASP A 359 4.16 -23.72 -0.19
CA ASP A 359 4.01 -23.64 1.25
C ASP A 359 3.76 -22.18 1.68
N ASN A 360 3.19 -21.96 2.87
CA ASN A 360 2.65 -20.65 3.27
C ASN A 360 2.91 -20.39 4.75
N ASP A 361 3.08 -19.12 5.11
CA ASP A 361 3.15 -18.70 6.51
C ASP A 361 2.41 -17.38 6.75
N VAL A 362 1.93 -17.20 7.98
CA VAL A 362 1.14 -16.03 8.35
C VAL A 362 1.97 -14.74 8.32
N SER A 363 3.23 -14.80 8.72
CA SER A 363 4.08 -13.62 8.87
C SER A 363 4.52 -12.98 7.56
N VAL A 364 4.96 -13.77 6.56
CA VAL A 364 5.28 -13.28 5.23
C VAL A 364 4.00 -12.81 4.54
N THR A 365 2.93 -13.59 4.64
CA THR A 365 1.62 -13.23 4.08
C THR A 365 1.14 -11.88 4.64
N GLY A 366 1.36 -11.61 5.92
CA GLY A 366 1.09 -10.31 6.54
C GLY A 366 1.82 -9.15 5.84
N TRP A 367 3.13 -9.27 5.60
CA TRP A 367 3.88 -8.24 4.88
C TRP A 367 3.47 -8.09 3.43
N MET A 368 3.12 -9.20 2.75
CA MET A 368 2.60 -9.17 1.39
C MET A 368 1.30 -8.38 1.33
N ILE A 369 0.39 -8.57 2.29
CA ILE A 369 -0.85 -7.79 2.39
C ILE A 369 -0.57 -6.31 2.62
N LEU A 370 0.37 -5.95 3.51
CA LEU A 370 0.73 -4.54 3.72
C LEU A 370 1.31 -3.89 2.45
N ALA A 371 2.13 -4.65 1.71
CA ALA A 371 2.63 -4.21 0.41
C ALA A 371 1.49 -4.07 -0.61
N LEU A 372 0.63 -5.08 -0.77
CA LEU A 372 -0.52 -5.06 -1.69
C LEU A 372 -1.47 -3.89 -1.41
N LYS A 373 -1.73 -3.59 -0.14
CA LYS A 373 -2.50 -2.41 0.28
C LYS A 373 -1.86 -1.13 -0.27
N THR A 374 -0.54 -1.00 -0.13
CA THR A 374 0.22 0.14 -0.67
C THR A 374 0.18 0.19 -2.20
N GLY A 375 0.25 -0.97 -2.87
CA GLY A 375 0.14 -1.09 -4.33
C GLY A 375 -1.21 -0.64 -4.88
N LYS A 376 -2.30 -1.09 -4.26
CA LYS A 376 -3.67 -0.76 -4.67
C LYS A 376 -3.90 0.75 -4.71
N ILE A 377 -3.42 1.48 -3.70
CA ILE A 377 -3.55 2.95 -3.62
C ILE A 377 -2.50 3.70 -4.45
N SER A 378 -1.42 3.05 -4.89
CA SER A 378 -0.38 3.65 -5.74
C SER A 378 -0.80 3.81 -7.21
N ARG A 379 -2.00 3.36 -7.61
CA ARG A 379 -2.56 3.46 -8.98
C ARG A 379 -1.56 3.00 -10.06
N LEU A 380 -0.99 1.80 -9.89
CA LEU A 380 0.09 1.26 -10.72
C LEU A 380 -0.37 0.79 -12.12
N GLY A 381 -1.66 0.79 -12.40
CA GLY A 381 -2.23 0.18 -13.61
C GLY A 381 -2.05 -1.34 -13.60
N ILE A 382 -2.23 -1.93 -12.42
CA ILE A 382 -2.36 -3.37 -12.21
C ILE A 382 -3.85 -3.63 -12.02
N ASP A 383 -4.33 -4.70 -12.63
CA ASP A 383 -5.74 -5.08 -12.62
C ASP A 383 -6.29 -5.28 -11.20
N LYS A 384 -7.52 -4.82 -10.97
CA LYS A 384 -8.12 -4.74 -9.61
C LYS A 384 -8.37 -6.15 -9.07
N GLU A 385 -8.85 -7.02 -9.92
CA GLU A 385 -9.23 -8.42 -9.69
C GLU A 385 -8.03 -9.20 -9.14
N ARG A 386 -6.82 -8.91 -9.63
CA ARG A 386 -5.58 -9.55 -9.16
C ARG A 386 -5.27 -9.21 -7.70
N TYR A 387 -5.51 -7.96 -7.29
CA TYR A 387 -5.40 -7.61 -5.88
C TYR A 387 -6.48 -8.31 -5.07
N GLU A 388 -7.74 -8.26 -5.54
CA GLU A 388 -8.88 -8.81 -4.83
C GLU A 388 -8.75 -10.31 -4.60
N GLU A 389 -8.31 -11.07 -5.61
CA GLU A 389 -7.99 -12.48 -5.51
C GLU A 389 -6.90 -12.73 -4.46
N ALA A 390 -5.79 -11.98 -4.53
CA ALA A 390 -4.69 -12.12 -3.58
C ALA A 390 -5.12 -11.84 -2.13
N PHE A 391 -5.96 -10.82 -1.90
CA PHE A 391 -6.53 -10.54 -0.58
C PHE A 391 -7.47 -11.66 -0.13
N ARG A 392 -8.42 -12.06 -0.98
CA ARG A 392 -9.41 -13.11 -0.65
C ARG A 392 -8.74 -14.40 -0.20
N ASP A 393 -7.76 -14.89 -0.96
CA ASP A 393 -7.09 -16.16 -0.69
C ASP A 393 -6.27 -16.09 0.60
N SER A 394 -5.64 -14.94 0.85
CA SER A 394 -4.89 -14.71 2.11
C SER A 394 -5.80 -14.66 3.34
N ILE A 395 -6.99 -14.05 3.20
CA ILE A 395 -7.97 -14.02 4.29
C ILE A 395 -8.53 -15.41 4.55
N ALA A 396 -8.83 -16.19 3.51
CA ALA A 396 -9.22 -17.58 3.66
C ALA A 396 -8.14 -18.39 4.39
N TYR A 397 -6.87 -18.19 4.04
CA TYR A 397 -5.73 -18.81 4.70
C TYR A 397 -5.65 -18.45 6.21
N PHE A 398 -5.79 -17.17 6.58
CA PHE A 398 -5.80 -16.78 8.00
C PHE A 398 -6.99 -17.36 8.76
N ARG A 399 -8.18 -17.41 8.15
CA ARG A 399 -9.35 -18.05 8.77
C ARG A 399 -9.09 -19.52 9.05
N GLY A 400 -8.52 -20.25 8.09
CA GLY A 400 -8.16 -21.66 8.26
C GLY A 400 -7.16 -21.91 9.39
N LEU A 401 -6.25 -20.96 9.65
CA LEU A 401 -5.27 -21.04 10.74
C LEU A 401 -5.75 -20.46 12.08
N THR A 402 -6.95 -19.88 12.12
CA THR A 402 -7.52 -19.31 13.34
C THR A 402 -8.41 -20.33 14.04
N ASN A 403 -8.15 -20.61 15.32
CA ASN A 403 -8.98 -21.51 16.12
C ASN A 403 -10.21 -20.81 16.72
N GLU A 404 -11.04 -21.59 17.39
CA GLU A 404 -12.26 -21.18 18.08
C GLU A 404 -12.01 -20.15 19.20
N TYR A 405 -10.78 -20.05 19.70
CA TYR A 405 -10.36 -19.06 20.71
C TYR A 405 -9.77 -17.78 20.09
N GLY A 406 -9.87 -17.61 18.77
CA GLY A 406 -9.36 -16.45 18.04
C GLY A 406 -7.83 -16.42 17.88
N ILE A 407 -7.13 -17.51 18.19
CA ILE A 407 -5.67 -17.61 18.03
C ILE A 407 -5.37 -18.00 16.59
N THR A 408 -4.61 -17.17 15.88
CA THR A 408 -4.08 -17.50 14.55
C THR A 408 -2.72 -18.15 14.71
N GLY A 409 -2.56 -19.38 14.21
CA GLY A 409 -1.28 -20.08 14.28
C GLY A 409 -0.35 -19.78 13.10
N TYR A 410 0.91 -20.23 13.20
CA TYR A 410 1.95 -19.95 12.20
C TYR A 410 1.78 -20.76 10.90
N HIS A 411 1.65 -22.08 11.04
CA HIS A 411 1.33 -23.05 9.96
C HIS A 411 0.25 -24.06 10.38
N GLN A 412 0.00 -24.16 11.69
CA GLN A 412 -0.95 -25.09 12.27
C GLN A 412 -2.02 -24.26 12.97
N LYS A 413 -3.29 -24.63 12.80
CA LYS A 413 -4.42 -23.90 13.35
C LYS A 413 -4.27 -23.69 14.86
N GLY A 414 -4.42 -22.45 15.34
CA GLY A 414 -4.37 -22.12 16.76
C GLY A 414 -3.00 -22.23 17.45
N LYS A 415 -1.93 -22.57 16.74
CA LYS A 415 -0.60 -22.78 17.33
C LYS A 415 0.33 -21.60 17.06
N GLU A 416 0.47 -20.72 18.05
CA GLU A 416 1.46 -19.64 18.05
C GLU A 416 2.88 -20.22 18.10
N HIS A 417 3.81 -19.54 17.44
CA HIS A 417 5.23 -19.93 17.46
C HIS A 417 6.01 -19.28 18.61
N GLN A 418 5.43 -18.26 19.26
CA GLN A 418 6.08 -17.45 20.28
C GLN A 418 5.18 -17.38 21.53
N PRO A 419 5.74 -17.06 22.71
CA PRO A 419 4.96 -16.88 23.95
C PRO A 419 4.09 -15.61 23.94
N VAL A 420 3.94 -14.96 22.79
CA VAL A 420 3.13 -13.77 22.55
C VAL A 420 2.22 -14.03 21.34
N PRO A 421 1.04 -13.39 21.28
CA PRO A 421 0.04 -13.59 20.22
C PRO A 421 0.43 -12.85 18.93
N CYS A 422 1.60 -13.17 18.39
CA CYS A 422 2.18 -12.45 17.27
C CYS A 422 1.47 -12.77 15.95
N MET A 423 1.22 -14.05 15.66
CA MET A 423 0.52 -14.42 14.43
C MET A 423 -0.95 -14.04 14.51
N THR A 424 -1.53 -14.13 15.70
CA THR A 424 -2.87 -13.60 16.01
C THR A 424 -2.96 -12.11 15.68
N SER A 425 -1.95 -11.30 16.04
CA SER A 425 -1.91 -9.87 15.69
C SER A 425 -1.89 -9.63 14.18
N VAL A 426 -1.09 -10.42 13.44
CA VAL A 426 -1.03 -10.35 11.97
C VAL A 426 -2.38 -10.72 11.36
N GLY A 427 -2.98 -11.83 11.80
CA GLY A 427 -4.28 -12.31 11.32
C GLY A 427 -5.41 -11.31 11.57
N VAL A 428 -5.51 -10.78 12.80
CA VAL A 428 -6.49 -9.74 13.15
C VAL A 428 -6.31 -8.50 12.28
N LEU A 429 -5.09 -7.97 12.17
CA LEU A 429 -4.82 -6.78 11.35
C LEU A 429 -5.24 -7.01 9.91
N CYS A 430 -4.78 -8.09 9.28
CA CYS A 430 -5.02 -8.31 7.86
C CYS A 430 -6.51 -8.52 7.55
N ARG A 431 -7.24 -9.21 8.44
CA ARG A 431 -8.69 -9.41 8.31
C ARG A 431 -9.47 -8.11 8.50
N LEU A 432 -9.08 -7.28 9.46
CA LEU A 432 -9.64 -5.92 9.61
C LEU A 432 -9.37 -5.05 8.39
N LEU A 433 -8.15 -5.12 7.84
CA LEU A 433 -7.78 -4.42 6.61
C LEU A 433 -8.67 -4.89 5.45
N ALA A 434 -8.88 -6.19 5.29
CA ALA A 434 -9.77 -6.75 4.27
C ALA A 434 -11.27 -6.42 4.47
N GLY A 435 -11.64 -5.77 5.58
CA GLY A 435 -13.01 -5.30 5.81
C GLY A 435 -13.87 -6.20 6.69
N GLU A 436 -13.29 -7.20 7.36
CA GLU A 436 -14.04 -7.94 8.37
C GLU A 436 -14.52 -7.02 9.49
N LYS A 437 -15.73 -7.28 9.98
CA LYS A 437 -16.32 -6.49 11.06
C LYS A 437 -15.53 -6.70 12.35
N ARG A 438 -15.31 -5.62 13.10
CA ARG A 438 -14.72 -5.66 14.44
C ARG A 438 -15.52 -6.54 15.41
N THR A 439 -16.83 -6.64 15.19
CA THR A 439 -17.76 -7.46 15.99
C THR A 439 -17.72 -8.95 15.62
N ALA A 440 -16.97 -9.37 14.59
CA ALA A 440 -16.83 -10.78 14.26
C ALA A 440 -16.16 -11.52 15.43
N GLY A 441 -16.73 -12.66 15.84
CA GLY A 441 -16.31 -13.39 17.04
C GLY A 441 -14.81 -13.69 17.08
N SER A 442 -14.24 -14.19 15.98
CA SER A 442 -12.80 -14.49 15.91
C SER A 442 -11.90 -13.25 15.89
N ILE A 443 -12.40 -12.08 15.46
CA ILE A 443 -11.66 -10.81 15.57
C ILE A 443 -11.65 -10.34 17.04
N ARG A 444 -12.81 -10.35 17.70
CA ARG A 444 -12.93 -9.99 19.13
C ARG A 444 -12.05 -10.88 20.01
N LEU A 445 -12.15 -12.20 19.82
CA LEU A 445 -11.35 -13.17 20.57
C LEU A 445 -9.85 -13.00 20.30
N GLY A 446 -9.45 -12.76 19.05
CA GLY A 446 -8.05 -12.46 18.72
C GLY A 446 -7.54 -11.21 19.43
N VAL A 447 -8.35 -10.14 19.47
CA VAL A 447 -8.03 -8.92 20.24
C VAL A 447 -7.89 -9.19 21.73
N GLU A 448 -8.75 -10.03 22.31
CA GLU A 448 -8.62 -10.45 23.71
C GLU A 448 -7.31 -11.20 23.97
N GLN A 449 -6.84 -12.03 23.03
CA GLN A 449 -5.53 -12.67 23.16
C GLN A 449 -4.40 -11.64 23.15
N ILE A 450 -4.45 -10.65 22.26
CA ILE A 450 -3.45 -9.57 22.16
C ILE A 450 -3.37 -8.78 23.48
N LEU A 451 -4.51 -8.43 24.06
CA LEU A 451 -4.58 -7.66 25.31
C LEU A 451 -4.01 -8.39 26.53
N LYS A 452 -3.89 -9.72 26.51
CA LYS A 452 -3.24 -10.49 27.60
C LYS A 452 -1.73 -10.28 27.66
N GLN A 453 -1.11 -9.76 26.60
CA GLN A 453 0.33 -9.57 26.49
C GLN A 453 0.66 -8.12 26.08
N PRO A 454 0.36 -7.12 26.92
CA PRO A 454 0.67 -5.72 26.62
C PRO A 454 2.18 -5.48 26.53
N PRO A 455 2.64 -4.41 25.85
CA PRO A 455 4.07 -4.12 25.73
C PRO A 455 4.69 -3.82 27.09
N VAL A 456 5.66 -4.64 27.49
CA VAL A 456 6.48 -4.38 28.67
C VAL A 456 7.94 -4.55 28.31
N TRP A 457 8.75 -3.54 28.62
CA TRP A 457 10.20 -3.62 28.42
C TRP A 457 10.85 -4.44 29.54
N LYS A 458 11.22 -5.69 29.27
CA LYS A 458 11.86 -6.60 30.24
C LYS A 458 13.23 -7.07 29.74
N LYS A 459 14.31 -6.62 30.38
CA LYS A 459 15.70 -6.99 29.99
C LYS A 459 16.03 -8.48 30.20
N LYS A 460 15.38 -9.16 31.15
CA LYS A 460 15.69 -10.54 31.57
C LYS A 460 14.58 -11.57 31.27
N ASN A 461 13.53 -11.22 30.52
CA ASN A 461 12.43 -12.14 30.20
C ASN A 461 11.79 -11.78 28.85
N PRO A 462 11.84 -12.64 27.80
CA PRO A 462 11.82 -12.22 26.40
C PRO A 462 10.43 -12.02 25.78
N GLN A 463 9.56 -11.23 26.41
CA GLN A 463 8.27 -10.85 25.82
C GLN A 463 8.31 -9.52 25.06
N SER A 464 9.49 -9.00 24.69
CA SER A 464 9.61 -7.78 23.88
C SER A 464 9.98 -8.02 22.40
N PRO A 465 9.18 -8.73 21.59
CA PRO A 465 9.40 -8.76 20.14
C PRO A 465 8.83 -7.49 19.50
N PHE A 466 9.70 -6.59 19.05
CA PHE A 466 9.32 -5.40 18.27
C PHE A 466 8.38 -5.72 17.10
N TYR A 467 8.53 -6.91 16.50
CA TYR A 467 7.63 -7.41 15.48
C TYR A 467 6.18 -7.50 15.95
N TYR A 468 5.97 -8.12 17.11
CA TYR A 468 4.66 -8.24 17.75
C TYR A 468 4.13 -6.86 18.12
N TRP A 469 4.93 -6.01 18.76
CA TRP A 469 4.48 -4.68 19.16
C TRP A 469 3.99 -3.86 17.98
N TYR A 470 4.68 -3.91 16.84
CA TYR A 470 4.25 -3.24 15.62
C TYR A 470 2.89 -3.76 15.13
N TYR A 471 2.76 -5.08 14.91
CA TYR A 471 1.51 -5.67 14.38
C TYR A 471 0.34 -5.57 15.36
N ALA A 472 0.58 -5.79 16.66
CA ALA A 472 -0.43 -5.67 17.70
C ALA A 472 -0.92 -4.23 17.86
N SER A 473 -0.01 -3.26 17.88
CA SER A 473 -0.39 -1.84 17.93
C SER A 473 -1.21 -1.45 16.71
N TYR A 474 -0.82 -1.92 15.51
CA TYR A 474 -1.57 -1.65 14.29
C TYR A 474 -2.94 -2.32 14.29
N ALA A 475 -3.02 -3.60 14.69
CA ALA A 475 -4.28 -4.33 14.83
C ALA A 475 -5.24 -3.63 15.79
N LEU A 476 -4.77 -3.29 16.99
CA LEU A 476 -5.58 -2.66 18.03
C LEU A 476 -5.94 -1.22 17.68
N PHE A 477 -5.08 -0.48 16.96
CA PHE A 477 -5.44 0.83 16.43
C PHE A 477 -6.57 0.72 15.40
N GLN A 478 -6.52 -0.27 14.50
CA GLN A 478 -7.58 -0.52 13.51
C GLN A 478 -8.88 -1.03 14.15
N TYR A 479 -8.77 -1.79 15.25
CA TYR A 479 -9.93 -2.19 16.05
C TYR A 479 -10.53 -0.99 16.82
N GLY A 480 -9.68 -0.13 17.38
CA GLY A 480 -10.09 1.05 18.13
C GLY A 480 -10.75 0.74 19.48
N GLY A 481 -11.58 1.66 19.96
CA GLY A 481 -12.36 1.50 21.19
C GLY A 481 -11.52 1.32 22.46
N THR A 482 -12.10 0.64 23.45
CA THR A 482 -11.46 0.34 24.74
C THR A 482 -10.14 -0.45 24.58
N PRO A 483 -10.02 -1.45 23.69
CA PRO A 483 -8.75 -2.15 23.47
C PRO A 483 -7.57 -1.24 23.09
N TRP A 484 -7.78 -0.28 22.18
CA TRP A 484 -6.74 0.69 21.83
C TRP A 484 -6.38 1.60 23.01
N LYS A 485 -7.39 2.08 23.75
CA LYS A 485 -7.19 2.95 24.92
C LYS A 485 -6.41 2.26 26.04
N ALA A 486 -6.57 0.95 26.19
CA ALA A 486 -5.79 0.14 27.14
C ALA A 486 -4.34 -0.09 26.65
N TRP A 487 -4.16 -0.42 25.37
CA TRP A 487 -2.86 -0.76 24.81
C TRP A 487 -1.90 0.42 24.61
N ASN A 488 -2.40 1.55 24.09
CA ASN A 488 -1.55 2.66 23.66
C ASN A 488 -0.67 3.25 24.80
N PRO A 489 -1.18 3.46 26.03
CA PRO A 489 -0.35 3.91 27.15
C PRO A 489 0.80 2.96 27.48
N ASP A 490 0.56 1.64 27.49
CA ASP A 490 1.59 0.64 27.77
C ASP A 490 2.65 0.60 26.67
N MET A 491 2.22 0.65 25.41
CA MET A 491 3.09 0.74 24.25
C MET A 491 4.01 1.98 24.32
N GLN A 492 3.43 3.15 24.60
CA GLN A 492 4.21 4.38 24.74
C GLN A 492 5.17 4.32 25.93
N SER A 493 4.70 3.87 27.09
CA SER A 493 5.52 3.70 28.29
C SER A 493 6.71 2.78 28.01
N ALA A 494 6.48 1.64 27.35
CA ALA A 494 7.52 0.68 27.00
C ALA A 494 8.57 1.27 26.06
N LEU A 495 8.17 1.99 24.99
CA LEU A 495 9.09 2.54 24.00
C LEU A 495 9.79 3.81 24.49
N LEU A 496 9.07 4.76 25.09
CA LEU A 496 9.65 6.03 25.53
C LEU A 496 10.70 5.84 26.63
N LYS A 497 10.40 5.01 27.63
CA LYS A 497 11.32 4.76 28.77
C LYS A 497 12.56 3.94 28.36
N SER A 498 12.47 3.18 27.28
CA SER A 498 13.56 2.29 26.83
C SER A 498 14.42 2.88 25.72
N GLN A 499 14.01 4.00 25.11
CA GLN A 499 14.80 4.66 24.07
C GLN A 499 16.11 5.18 24.66
N ARG A 500 17.21 4.91 23.96
CA ARG A 500 18.52 5.44 24.32
C ARG A 500 18.54 6.96 24.09
N ASN A 501 19.16 7.70 25.01
CA ASN A 501 19.12 9.16 25.03
C ASN A 501 20.50 9.84 25.18
N ARG A 502 21.60 9.09 24.96
CA ARG A 502 22.97 9.60 25.11
C ARG A 502 23.95 8.95 24.14
N GLY A 503 24.98 9.71 23.75
CA GLY A 503 26.10 9.21 22.94
C GLY A 503 25.69 8.74 21.54
N CYS A 504 26.51 7.89 20.93
CA CYS A 504 26.25 7.42 19.56
C CYS A 504 24.92 6.65 19.43
N VAL A 505 24.48 5.97 20.49
CA VAL A 505 23.21 5.21 20.54
C VAL A 505 21.96 6.07 20.68
N ASP A 506 22.10 7.38 20.91
CA ASP A 506 20.98 8.29 21.12
C ASP A 506 19.91 8.19 20.02
N GLY A 507 18.66 7.91 20.41
CA GLY A 507 17.51 7.72 19.53
C GLY A 507 17.18 6.26 19.20
N SER A 508 18.08 5.31 19.51
CA SER A 508 17.88 3.89 19.20
C SER A 508 17.25 3.08 20.32
N TRP A 509 16.82 1.86 19.99
CA TRP A 509 16.42 0.84 20.97
C TRP A 509 17.30 -0.40 20.90
N ASP A 510 17.57 -1.01 22.05
CA ASP A 510 18.39 -2.21 22.12
C ASP A 510 17.67 -3.47 21.62
N PRO A 511 18.35 -4.35 20.87
CA PRO A 511 17.82 -5.65 20.48
C PRO A 511 17.90 -6.66 21.64
N ILE A 512 16.89 -6.68 22.52
CA ILE A 512 16.92 -7.47 23.77
C ILE A 512 16.40 -8.91 23.67
N VAL A 513 15.65 -9.29 22.63
CA VAL A 513 15.12 -10.66 22.42
C VAL A 513 15.66 -11.34 21.15
N SER A 514 15.51 -12.67 21.02
CA SER A 514 16.17 -13.48 19.96
C SER A 514 15.96 -12.95 18.53
N TYR A 515 14.71 -12.70 18.09
CA TYR A 515 14.44 -12.16 16.75
C TYR A 515 14.92 -10.72 16.58
N SER A 516 14.87 -9.92 17.65
CA SER A 516 15.43 -8.56 17.63
C SER A 516 16.96 -8.60 17.47
N LYS A 517 17.65 -9.57 18.08
CA LYS A 517 19.09 -9.80 17.89
C LYS A 517 19.44 -10.27 16.48
N ARG A 518 18.53 -10.99 15.80
CA ARG A 518 18.71 -11.31 14.38
C ARG A 518 18.69 -10.07 13.50
N GLY A 519 17.78 -9.11 13.77
CA GLY A 519 17.69 -7.84 13.03
C GLY A 519 18.68 -6.76 13.47
N GLY A 520 19.17 -6.85 14.71
CA GLY A 520 20.04 -5.86 15.35
C GLY A 520 19.34 -4.54 15.68
N ARG A 521 20.14 -3.57 16.10
CA ARG A 521 19.68 -2.23 16.54
C ARG A 521 18.97 -1.44 15.44
N VAL A 522 19.35 -1.63 14.18
CA VAL A 522 18.68 -1.00 13.03
C VAL A 522 17.21 -1.44 12.96
N TYR A 523 16.98 -2.75 13.08
CA TYR A 523 15.64 -3.35 13.05
C TYR A 523 14.76 -2.83 14.19
N THR A 524 15.25 -2.88 15.43
CA THR A 524 14.49 -2.41 16.59
C THR A 524 14.23 -0.92 16.54
N THR A 525 15.16 -0.14 16.02
CA THR A 525 14.98 1.32 15.91
C THR A 525 13.95 1.68 14.85
N ALA A 526 14.00 1.05 13.68
CA ALA A 526 13.01 1.26 12.63
C ALA A 526 11.60 0.82 13.08
N LEU A 527 11.46 -0.38 13.64
CA LEU A 527 10.16 -0.84 14.13
C LEU A 527 9.66 -0.07 15.35
N GLY A 528 10.53 0.40 16.23
CA GLY A 528 10.16 1.26 17.36
C GLY A 528 9.53 2.56 16.88
N ALA A 529 10.17 3.22 15.90
CA ALA A 529 9.61 4.40 15.25
C ALA A 529 8.26 4.08 14.57
N MET A 530 8.22 3.04 13.73
CA MET A 530 6.99 2.63 13.03
C MET A 530 5.85 2.27 13.99
N THR A 531 6.15 1.73 15.17
CA THR A 531 5.14 1.42 16.20
C THR A 531 4.56 2.69 16.82
N LEU A 532 5.41 3.69 17.10
CA LEU A 532 4.96 5.01 17.58
C LEU A 532 4.24 5.82 16.49
N GLU A 533 4.43 5.47 15.22
CA GLU A 533 3.78 6.13 14.07
C GLU A 533 2.36 5.66 13.78
N VAL A 534 1.95 4.47 14.26
CA VAL A 534 0.73 3.77 13.83
C VAL A 534 -0.52 4.67 13.75
N TYR A 535 -0.73 5.55 14.72
CA TYR A 535 -1.98 6.31 14.87
C TYR A 535 -2.03 7.65 14.12
N TYR A 536 -0.92 8.12 13.55
CA TYR A 536 -0.92 9.26 12.61
C TYR A 536 -0.50 8.86 11.19
N ARG A 537 0.15 7.69 11.03
CA ARG A 537 0.53 7.11 9.73
C ARG A 537 -0.63 6.43 9.00
N PHE A 538 -1.63 5.91 9.71
CA PHE A 538 -2.72 5.17 9.11
C PHE A 538 -4.07 5.76 9.50
N ARG A 539 -5.00 5.85 8.55
CA ARG A 539 -6.41 6.11 8.87
C ARG A 539 -7.03 4.85 9.48
N ARG A 540 -7.94 5.02 10.45
CA ARG A 540 -8.78 3.90 10.92
C ARG A 540 -9.67 3.43 9.77
N THR A 541 -9.71 2.14 9.50
CA THR A 541 -10.70 1.57 8.59
C THR A 541 -12.09 1.80 9.19
N GLN A 542 -13.01 2.36 8.40
CA GLN A 542 -14.41 2.45 8.80
C GLN A 542 -15.01 1.04 8.77
N ALA A 543 -15.84 0.71 9.77
CA ALA A 543 -16.50 -0.59 9.82
C ALA A 543 -17.39 -0.77 8.58
N GLY A 544 -17.22 -1.86 7.85
CA GLY A 544 -17.99 -2.12 6.61
C GLY A 544 -17.43 -1.50 5.33
N ALA A 545 -16.46 -0.58 5.43
CA ALA A 545 -15.73 -0.01 4.29
C ALA A 545 -14.52 -0.87 3.90
N GLY A 546 -14.73 -2.18 3.78
CA GLY A 546 -13.71 -3.12 3.31
C GLY A 546 -13.20 -2.76 1.92
N PHE A 547 -11.96 -3.15 1.61
CA PHE A 547 -11.32 -2.89 0.30
C PHE A 547 -12.12 -3.39 -0.92
N PHE A 548 -13.13 -4.23 -0.72
CA PHE A 548 -13.99 -4.83 -1.73
C PHE A 548 -15.27 -4.03 -2.03
N LYS A 549 -15.48 -2.87 -1.39
CA LYS A 549 -16.59 -1.95 -1.73
C LYS A 549 -16.05 -0.62 -2.24
N GLN A 550 -15.53 -0.64 -3.46
CA GLN A 550 -15.40 0.51 -4.36
C GLN A 550 -15.53 0.00 -5.78
#